data_AF-A0A3B0V2Z6-F1
#
_entry.id   AF-A0A3B0V2Z6-F1
#
_cell.length_a   1.000
_cell.length_b   1.000
_cell.length_c   1.000
_cell.angle_alpha   90.00
_cell.angle_beta   90.00
_cell.angle_gamma   90.00
#
_symmetry.space_group_name_H-M   'P 1'
#
loop_
_entity.id
_entity.type
_entity.pdbx_description
1 polymer ?
#
loop_
_entity_poly.entity_id
_entity_poly.type
_entity_poly.pdbx_seq_one_letter_code
_entity_poly.pdbx_strand_id
1 'polypeptide(L)'
;MIKDRDIVMVGLASLDSRIGSNAINLAEVFSKHNRVLYVNYPMDRLTLWRGRNDPIIQKRKKILRGKLPNMEKVNENMWSFFPKTILESINQLPINWLFDILNRINNNRFAKEVNRAIKKLDFKDIIIFNDTDMFRSFYLKELIHAKTYVYYTRDNMLAVDYWKRQGTRIEPA
;
A
#
# COMPACT_ATOMS: atom_id res chain seq x y z
N MET A 1 -19.28 4.30 -14.11
CA MET A 1 -17.86 4.13 -13.72
C MET A 1 -17.09 5.39 -14.07
N ILE A 2 -16.16 5.80 -13.22
CA ILE A 2 -15.23 6.90 -13.50
C ILE A 2 -14.29 6.52 -14.66
N LYS A 3 -13.87 7.50 -15.46
CA LYS A 3 -13.00 7.33 -16.64
C LYS A 3 -11.92 8.41 -16.68
N ASP A 4 -10.83 8.11 -17.38
CA ASP A 4 -9.71 9.01 -17.66
C ASP A 4 -9.07 9.60 -16.40
N ARG A 5 -8.92 8.75 -15.37
CA ARG A 5 -8.27 9.10 -14.11
C ARG A 5 -6.99 8.31 -13.88
N ASP A 6 -6.10 8.91 -13.09
CA ASP A 6 -4.95 8.26 -12.50
C ASP A 6 -5.30 7.83 -11.07
N ILE A 7 -5.35 6.51 -10.85
CA ILE A 7 -5.80 5.90 -9.60
C ILE A 7 -4.62 5.19 -8.95
N VAL A 8 -4.32 5.56 -7.70
CA VAL A 8 -3.34 4.86 -6.86
C VAL A 8 -4.09 3.94 -5.92
N MET A 9 -3.94 2.63 -6.13
CA MET A 9 -4.55 1.62 -5.27
C MET A 9 -3.56 1.14 -4.22
N VAL A 10 -3.98 1.16 -2.96
CA VAL A 10 -3.25 0.65 -1.80
C VAL A 10 -4.15 -0.29 -1.03
N GLY A 11 -3.57 -1.26 -0.32
CA GLY A 11 -4.39 -2.22 0.42
C GLY A 11 -3.58 -3.24 1.19
N LEU A 12 -4.32 -4.16 1.83
CA LEU A 12 -3.73 -5.29 2.57
C LEU A 12 -3.29 -6.41 1.63
N ALA A 13 -3.95 -6.57 0.49
CA ALA A 13 -3.61 -7.58 -0.49
C ALA A 13 -2.44 -7.13 -1.39
N SER A 14 -1.56 -8.06 -1.69
CA SER A 14 -0.48 -7.85 -2.64
C SER A 14 -0.69 -8.68 -3.90
N LEU A 15 -0.26 -8.16 -5.05
CA LEU A 15 -0.39 -8.81 -6.35
C LEU A 15 0.45 -10.11 -6.47
N ASP A 16 1.49 -10.25 -5.64
CA ASP A 16 2.29 -11.48 -5.50
C ASP A 16 1.74 -12.46 -4.44
N SER A 17 0.55 -12.20 -3.90
CA SER A 17 -0.16 -13.14 -3.01
C SER A 17 -0.60 -14.38 -3.78
N ARG A 18 -0.65 -15.52 -3.07
CA ARG A 18 -1.15 -16.79 -3.63
C ARG A 18 -2.67 -16.89 -3.65
N ILE A 19 -3.36 -15.96 -2.99
CA ILE A 19 -4.82 -15.94 -2.84
C ILE A 19 -5.37 -14.79 -3.67
N GLY A 20 -6.44 -15.05 -4.42
CA GLY A 20 -7.17 -14.02 -5.16
C GLY A 20 -7.68 -12.92 -4.22
N SER A 21 -7.72 -11.68 -4.71
CA SER A 21 -8.16 -10.54 -3.91
C SER A 21 -9.17 -9.71 -4.69
N ASN A 22 -10.25 -9.32 -4.00
CA ASN A 22 -11.23 -8.40 -4.54
C ASN A 22 -10.61 -7.04 -4.92
N ALA A 23 -9.60 -6.57 -4.19
CA ALA A 23 -8.90 -5.34 -4.53
C ALA A 23 -8.15 -5.44 -5.87
N ILE A 24 -7.58 -6.62 -6.17
CA ILE A 24 -6.90 -6.87 -7.46
C ILE A 24 -7.95 -6.89 -8.58
N ASN A 25 -9.08 -7.58 -8.38
CA ASN A 25 -10.18 -7.60 -9.35
C ASN A 25 -10.74 -6.18 -9.60
N LEU A 26 -10.89 -5.37 -8.56
CA LEU A 26 -11.31 -3.96 -8.70
C LEU A 26 -10.28 -3.15 -9.48
N ALA A 27 -8.99 -3.37 -9.25
CA ALA A 27 -7.93 -2.71 -10.02
C ALA A 27 -7.99 -3.03 -11.50
N GLU A 28 -8.24 -4.30 -11.83
CA GLU A 28 -8.43 -4.74 -13.21
C GLU A 28 -9.65 -4.06 -13.85
N VAL A 29 -10.78 -4.01 -13.14
CA VAL A 29 -12.00 -3.32 -13.62
C VAL A 29 -11.76 -1.83 -13.81
N PHE A 30 -11.09 -1.15 -12.88
CA PHE A 30 -10.74 0.26 -13.02
C PHE A 30 -9.83 0.49 -14.22
N SER A 31 -8.86 -0.40 -14.46
CA SER A 31 -7.89 -0.25 -15.56
C SER A 31 -8.48 -0.33 -16.98
N LYS A 32 -9.74 -0.78 -17.11
CA LYS A 32 -10.45 -0.78 -18.41
C LYS A 32 -10.67 0.63 -18.97
N HIS A 33 -10.74 1.65 -18.11
CA HIS A 33 -11.01 3.03 -18.51
C HIS A 33 -10.15 4.07 -17.77
N ASN A 34 -9.21 3.63 -16.95
CA ASN A 34 -8.38 4.49 -16.09
C ASN A 34 -6.97 3.93 -16.04
N ARG A 35 -6.02 4.76 -15.63
CA ARG A 35 -4.65 4.34 -15.36
C ARG A 35 -4.53 4.00 -13.89
N VAL A 36 -4.03 2.81 -13.59
CA VAL A 36 -4.05 2.25 -12.24
C VAL A 36 -2.63 1.89 -11.81
N LEU A 37 -2.17 2.51 -10.73
CA LEU A 37 -0.95 2.12 -10.03
C LEU A 37 -1.36 1.29 -8.80
N TYR A 38 -1.21 -0.02 -8.89
CA TYR A 38 -1.40 -0.92 -7.76
C TYR A 38 -0.11 -0.96 -6.92
N VAL A 39 -0.16 -0.35 -5.75
CA VAL A 39 0.96 -0.27 -4.82
C VAL A 39 0.87 -1.42 -3.83
N ASN A 40 1.74 -2.39 -4.01
CA ASN A 40 1.90 -3.48 -3.06
C ASN A 40 2.45 -2.94 -1.74
N TYR A 41 2.03 -3.51 -0.62
CA TYR A 41 2.52 -3.06 0.66
C TYR A 41 4.06 -3.24 0.79
N PRO A 42 4.75 -2.28 1.45
CA PRO A 42 6.16 -2.42 1.77
C PRO A 42 6.38 -3.48 2.86
N MET A 43 7.56 -4.08 2.87
CA MET A 43 7.93 -5.05 3.90
C MET A 43 8.26 -4.35 5.21
N ASP A 44 7.87 -4.93 6.35
CA ASP A 44 8.35 -4.50 7.66
C ASP A 44 9.55 -5.33 8.14
N ARG A 45 10.34 -4.77 9.06
CA ARG A 45 11.57 -5.40 9.56
C ARG A 45 11.34 -6.80 10.12
N LEU A 46 10.30 -6.98 10.93
CA LEU A 46 10.00 -8.24 11.58
C LEU A 46 9.64 -9.32 10.56
N THR A 47 8.83 -8.98 9.55
CA THR A 47 8.49 -9.89 8.46
C THR A 47 9.72 -10.30 7.63
N LEU A 48 10.62 -9.35 7.31
CA LEU A 48 11.86 -9.66 6.59
C LEU A 48 12.79 -10.60 7.36
N TRP A 49 12.78 -10.51 8.69
CA TRP A 49 13.55 -11.36 9.58
C TRP A 49 12.93 -12.76 9.70
N ARG A 50 11.63 -12.85 10.03
CA ARG A 50 10.92 -14.12 10.25
C ARG A 50 10.83 -14.96 8.98
N GLY A 51 10.42 -14.36 7.86
CA GLY A 51 10.11 -15.08 6.63
C GLY A 51 11.29 -15.24 5.69
N ARG A 52 12.51 -15.41 6.23
CA ARG A 52 13.73 -15.51 5.42
C ARG A 52 13.72 -16.65 4.40
N ASN A 53 12.91 -17.69 4.58
CA ASN A 53 12.84 -18.81 3.64
C ASN A 53 11.64 -18.73 2.69
N ASP A 54 10.77 -17.73 2.82
CA ASP A 54 9.60 -17.58 1.96
C ASP A 54 10.02 -17.05 0.57
N PRO A 55 9.64 -17.72 -0.53
CA PRO A 55 9.92 -17.26 -1.89
C PRO A 55 9.45 -15.82 -2.19
N ILE A 56 8.29 -15.41 -1.66
CA ILE A 56 7.74 -14.06 -1.83
C ILE A 56 8.67 -13.06 -1.18
N ILE A 57 9.09 -13.33 0.06
CA ILE A 57 9.99 -12.46 0.82
C ILE A 57 11.37 -12.40 0.16
N GLN A 58 11.84 -13.49 -0.42
CA GLN A 58 13.08 -13.50 -1.20
C GLN A 58 12.97 -12.66 -2.47
N LYS A 59 11.85 -12.71 -3.20
CA LYS A 59 11.56 -11.78 -4.32
C LYS A 59 11.64 -10.34 -3.83
N ARG A 60 10.95 -10.00 -2.74
CA ARG A 60 10.95 -8.65 -2.14
C ARG A 60 12.36 -8.19 -1.73
N LYS A 61 13.17 -9.06 -1.14
CA LYS A 61 14.58 -8.75 -0.81
C LYS A 61 15.43 -8.45 -2.04
N LYS A 62 15.23 -9.18 -3.15
CA LYS A 62 15.92 -8.89 -4.42
C LYS A 62 15.51 -7.53 -4.99
N ILE A 63 14.22 -7.19 -4.93
CA ILE A 63 13.70 -5.87 -5.35
C ILE A 63 14.30 -4.74 -4.49
N LEU A 64 14.32 -4.91 -3.16
CA LEU A 64 14.91 -3.94 -2.22
C LEU A 64 16.39 -3.70 -2.51
N ARG A 65 17.14 -4.74 -2.89
CA ARG A 65 18.56 -4.66 -3.27
C ARG A 65 18.78 -4.14 -4.69
N GLY A 66 17.72 -3.79 -5.43
CA GLY A 66 17.81 -3.33 -6.81
C GLY A 66 18.15 -4.42 -7.83
N LYS A 67 18.17 -5.70 -7.42
CA LYS A 67 18.47 -6.84 -8.32
C LYS A 67 17.30 -7.21 -9.23
N LEU A 68 16.09 -6.77 -8.88
CA LEU A 68 14.88 -6.94 -9.68
C LEU A 68 14.17 -5.59 -9.86
N PRO A 69 13.41 -5.41 -10.95
CA PRO A 69 12.56 -4.24 -11.11
C PRO A 69 11.53 -4.17 -9.99
N ASN A 70 11.19 -2.96 -9.57
CA ASN A 70 10.14 -2.70 -8.58
C ASN A 70 8.82 -2.26 -9.20
N MET A 71 8.70 -2.31 -10.52
CA MET A 71 7.49 -1.94 -11.23
C MET A 71 7.34 -2.86 -12.43
N GLU A 72 6.18 -3.48 -12.54
CA GLU A 72 5.84 -4.42 -13.61
C GLU A 72 4.54 -3.92 -14.25
N LYS A 73 4.47 -3.89 -15.59
CA LYS A 73 3.25 -3.55 -16.31
C LYS A 73 2.37 -4.80 -16.36
N VAL A 74 1.17 -4.73 -15.77
CA VAL A 74 0.23 -5.86 -15.68
C VAL A 74 -0.63 -5.94 -16.95
N ASN A 75 -1.13 -4.79 -17.39
CA ASN A 75 -1.86 -4.62 -18.66
C ASN A 75 -1.58 -3.22 -19.22
N GLU A 76 -2.28 -2.81 -20.29
CA GLU A 76 -2.03 -1.53 -20.96
C GLU A 76 -2.08 -0.31 -20.03
N ASN A 77 -2.97 -0.33 -19.04
CA ASN A 77 -3.27 0.78 -18.14
C ASN A 77 -3.02 0.47 -16.66
N MET A 78 -2.43 -0.67 -16.31
CA MET A 78 -2.20 -1.09 -14.93
C MET A 78 -0.74 -1.45 -14.67
N TRP A 79 -0.20 -0.92 -13.57
CA TRP A 79 1.15 -1.20 -13.10
C TRP A 79 1.12 -1.76 -11.69
N SER A 80 1.89 -2.81 -11.44
CA SER A 80 2.16 -3.35 -10.11
C SER A 80 3.48 -2.77 -9.60
N PHE A 81 3.44 -2.10 -8.45
CA PHE A 81 4.57 -1.40 -7.87
C PHE A 81 4.93 -1.97 -6.50
N PHE A 82 6.23 -2.19 -6.29
CA PHE A 82 6.83 -2.79 -5.11
C PHE A 82 7.75 -1.77 -4.42
N PRO A 83 7.27 -0.98 -3.43
CA PRO A 83 8.06 0.07 -2.80
C PRO A 83 9.43 -0.44 -2.32
N LYS A 84 10.52 0.26 -2.66
CA LYS A 84 11.88 -0.11 -2.22
C LYS A 84 12.19 0.48 -0.84
N THR A 85 11.32 0.22 0.12
CA THR A 85 11.44 0.73 1.49
C THR A 85 11.08 -0.34 2.51
N ILE A 86 11.58 -0.16 3.74
CA ILE A 86 11.32 -1.03 4.87
C ILE A 86 10.64 -0.21 5.96
N LEU A 87 9.50 -0.70 6.44
CA LEU A 87 8.77 -0.09 7.53
C LEU A 87 9.19 -0.67 8.88
N GLU A 88 9.06 0.14 9.92
CA GLU A 88 9.17 -0.32 11.29
C GLU A 88 7.89 -1.09 11.69
N SER A 89 8.04 -2.21 12.38
CA SER A 89 6.93 -3.08 12.78
C SER A 89 6.22 -2.53 14.01
N ILE A 90 5.25 -1.62 13.81
CA ILE A 90 4.63 -0.82 14.89
C ILE A 90 3.22 -1.29 15.30
N ASN A 91 2.64 -2.26 14.61
CA ASN A 91 1.22 -2.60 14.71
C ASN A 91 0.77 -2.99 16.14
N GLN A 92 1.68 -3.54 16.95
CA GLN A 92 1.41 -3.97 18.32
C GLN A 92 1.88 -2.97 19.39
N LEU A 93 2.35 -1.78 19.02
CA LEU A 93 2.89 -0.83 19.98
C LEU A 93 1.76 -0.21 20.86
N PRO A 94 1.81 -0.33 22.19
CA PRO A 94 0.79 0.23 23.08
C PRO A 94 0.82 1.75 23.20
N ILE A 95 2.00 2.34 23.05
CA ILE A 95 2.25 3.71 23.45
C ILE A 95 1.81 4.64 22.31
N ASN A 96 0.68 5.33 22.50
CA ASN A 96 0.01 6.10 21.44
C ASN A 96 0.90 7.17 20.80
N TRP A 97 1.54 8.03 21.60
CA TRP A 97 2.39 9.10 21.07
C TRP A 97 3.59 8.55 20.27
N LEU A 98 4.16 7.43 20.74
CA LEU A 98 5.28 6.79 20.07
C LEU A 98 4.81 6.10 18.78
N PHE A 99 3.63 5.49 18.81
CA PHE A 99 2.99 4.94 17.62
C PHE A 99 2.79 6.02 16.57
N ASP A 100 2.25 7.19 16.94
CA ASP A 100 1.97 8.27 16.00
C ASP A 100 3.23 8.79 15.31
N ILE A 101 4.31 8.95 16.08
CA ILE A 101 5.62 9.35 15.55
C ILE A 101 6.16 8.30 14.57
N LEU A 102 6.19 7.03 14.98
CA LEU A 102 6.73 5.96 14.13
C LEU A 102 5.85 5.68 12.91
N ASN A 103 4.53 5.80 13.05
CA ASN A 103 3.59 5.66 11.94
C ASN A 103 3.81 6.77 10.91
N ARG A 104 4.03 8.01 11.37
CA ARG A 104 4.36 9.12 10.47
C ARG A 104 5.69 8.91 9.74
N ILE A 105 6.71 8.37 10.42
CA ILE A 105 7.98 8.00 9.78
C ILE A 105 7.76 6.92 8.72
N ASN A 106 6.98 5.88 9.03
CA ASN A 106 6.63 4.81 8.09
C ASN A 106 5.88 5.34 6.86
N ASN A 107 4.88 6.19 7.08
CA ASN A 107 4.09 6.80 6.01
C ASN A 107 4.97 7.72 5.13
N ASN A 108 5.87 8.51 5.73
CA ASN A 108 6.82 9.33 4.96
C ASN A 108 7.74 8.47 4.07
N ARG A 109 8.24 7.35 4.59
CA ARG A 109 9.06 6.40 3.82
C ARG A 109 8.27 5.77 2.68
N PHE A 110 7.02 5.37 2.94
CA PHE A 110 6.14 4.77 1.96
C PHE A 110 5.75 5.77 0.87
N ALA A 111 5.24 6.95 1.25
CA ALA A 111 4.85 8.00 0.33
C ALA A 111 6.00 8.47 -0.56
N LYS A 112 7.24 8.51 -0.06
CA LYS A 112 8.42 8.82 -0.88
C LYS A 112 8.58 7.86 -2.06
N GLU A 113 8.35 6.57 -1.85
CA GLU A 113 8.40 5.57 -2.91
C GLU A 113 7.22 5.69 -3.87
N VAL A 114 6.01 5.93 -3.34
CA VAL A 114 4.81 6.13 -4.16
C VAL A 114 4.94 7.38 -5.05
N ASN A 115 5.43 8.50 -4.51
CA ASN A 115 5.72 9.72 -5.28
C ASN A 115 6.73 9.50 -6.40
N ARG A 116 7.74 8.64 -6.20
CA ARG A 116 8.68 8.25 -7.26
C ARG A 116 7.97 7.50 -8.39
N ALA A 117 7.06 6.59 -8.05
CA ALA A 117 6.27 5.85 -9.03
C ALA A 117 5.30 6.75 -9.80
N ILE A 118 4.57 7.63 -9.09
CA ILE A 118 3.68 8.64 -9.65
C ILE A 118 4.42 9.51 -10.67
N LYS A 119 5.57 10.06 -10.27
CA LYS A 119 6.39 10.91 -11.16
C LYS A 119 6.89 10.15 -12.38
N LYS A 120 7.31 8.89 -12.20
CA LYS A 120 7.77 8.03 -13.31
C LYS A 120 6.65 7.77 -14.33
N LEU A 121 5.42 7.66 -13.86
CA LEU A 121 4.26 7.42 -14.72
C LEU A 121 3.60 8.71 -15.20
N ASP A 122 4.04 9.89 -14.78
CA ASP A 122 3.34 11.17 -15.04
C ASP A 122 1.84 11.09 -14.63
N PHE A 123 1.56 10.56 -13.45
CA PHE A 123 0.21 10.54 -12.88
C PHE A 123 -0.18 11.94 -12.36
N LYS A 124 -1.41 12.38 -12.65
CA LYS A 124 -1.96 13.71 -12.34
C LYS A 124 -3.36 13.59 -11.74
N ASP A 125 -3.75 14.58 -10.94
CA ASP A 125 -5.09 14.63 -10.30
C ASP A 125 -5.49 13.31 -9.60
N ILE A 126 -4.57 12.82 -8.78
CA ILE A 126 -4.59 11.45 -8.26
C ILE A 126 -5.81 11.18 -7.38
N ILE A 127 -6.42 10.02 -7.60
CA ILE A 127 -7.41 9.42 -6.71
C ILE A 127 -6.73 8.26 -5.97
N ILE A 128 -6.68 8.32 -4.65
CA ILE A 128 -6.27 7.17 -3.84
C ILE A 128 -7.51 6.30 -3.60
N PHE A 129 -7.39 5.01 -3.89
CA PHE A 129 -8.35 4.00 -3.47
C PHE A 129 -7.66 3.07 -2.47
N ASN A 130 -8.05 3.16 -1.21
CA ASN A 130 -7.48 2.38 -0.11
C ASN A 130 -8.41 1.22 0.25
N ASP A 131 -7.99 -0.02 -0.02
CA ASP A 131 -8.63 -1.25 0.46
C ASP A 131 -8.14 -1.59 1.88
N THR A 132 -8.73 -0.91 2.87
CA THR A 132 -8.62 -1.25 4.30
C THR A 132 -7.20 -1.15 4.91
N ASP A 133 -6.26 -0.50 4.24
CA ASP A 133 -4.91 -0.25 4.75
C ASP A 133 -4.87 0.96 5.70
N MET A 134 -5.36 0.77 6.92
CA MET A 134 -5.53 1.84 7.92
C MET A 134 -4.24 2.48 8.42
N PHE A 135 -3.14 1.73 8.54
CA PHE A 135 -1.91 2.26 9.18
C PHE A 135 -0.92 2.84 8.16
N ARG A 136 -0.55 2.05 7.15
CA ARG A 136 0.55 2.39 6.24
C ARG A 136 0.17 3.48 5.24
N SER A 137 -1.13 3.64 5.00
CA SER A 137 -1.68 4.62 4.08
C SER A 137 -2.41 5.78 4.78
N PHE A 138 -2.29 5.89 6.11
CA PHE A 138 -3.00 6.88 6.93
C PHE A 138 -2.75 8.33 6.49
N TYR A 139 -1.48 8.73 6.35
CA TYR A 139 -1.09 10.08 5.92
C TYR A 139 -0.89 10.17 4.40
N LEU A 140 -1.23 9.12 3.64
CA LEU A 140 -0.82 9.02 2.25
C LEU A 140 -1.42 10.15 1.41
N LYS A 141 -2.69 10.50 1.64
CA LYS A 141 -3.38 11.58 0.93
C LYS A 141 -2.60 12.89 0.98
N GLU A 142 -2.18 13.32 2.17
CA GLU A 142 -1.43 14.57 2.31
C GLU A 142 -0.03 14.44 1.71
N LEU A 143 0.65 13.32 1.93
CA LEU A 143 2.05 13.12 1.55
C LEU A 143 2.27 12.96 0.04
N ILE A 144 1.25 12.55 -0.72
CA ILE A 144 1.30 12.49 -2.18
C ILE A 144 0.45 13.57 -2.86
N HIS A 145 -0.12 14.49 -2.07
CA HIS A 145 -0.99 15.57 -2.55
C HIS A 145 -2.17 15.08 -3.40
N ALA A 146 -2.77 13.94 -3.03
CA ALA A 146 -3.91 13.41 -3.76
C ALA A 146 -5.16 14.28 -3.54
N LYS A 147 -5.90 14.51 -4.64
CA LYS A 147 -7.13 15.32 -4.62
C LYS A 147 -8.26 14.58 -3.91
N THR A 148 -8.35 13.27 -4.14
CA THR A 148 -9.42 12.42 -3.63
C THR A 148 -8.83 11.22 -2.91
N TYR A 149 -9.44 10.85 -1.80
CA TYR A 149 -9.09 9.66 -1.03
C TYR A 149 -10.37 8.88 -0.72
N VAL A 150 -10.43 7.65 -1.20
CA VAL A 150 -11.54 6.72 -0.99
C VAL A 150 -11.04 5.63 -0.05
N TYR A 151 -11.65 5.53 1.13
CA TYR A 151 -11.41 4.41 2.04
C TYR A 151 -12.49 3.35 1.83
N TYR A 152 -12.09 2.20 1.31
CA TYR A 152 -12.96 1.06 1.05
C TYR A 152 -12.74 0.01 2.13
N THR A 153 -13.80 -0.23 2.92
CA THR A 153 -13.85 -1.28 3.94
C THR A 153 -15.01 -2.22 3.65
N ARG A 154 -14.81 -3.49 3.97
CA ARG A 154 -15.80 -4.58 3.77
C ARG A 154 -15.98 -5.42 5.02
N ASP A 155 -14.90 -5.61 5.77
CA ASP A 155 -14.81 -6.48 6.93
C ASP A 155 -14.61 -5.66 8.21
N ASN A 156 -15.09 -6.18 9.34
CA ASN A 156 -14.85 -5.55 10.64
C ASN A 156 -13.42 -5.85 11.12
N MET A 157 -12.47 -5.05 10.66
CA MET A 157 -11.05 -5.22 10.98
C MET A 157 -10.75 -5.10 12.48
N LEU A 158 -11.52 -4.29 13.21
CA LEU A 158 -11.38 -4.09 14.66
C LEU A 158 -11.73 -5.33 15.48
N ALA A 159 -12.43 -6.31 14.88
CA ALA A 159 -12.69 -7.59 15.52
C ALA A 159 -11.42 -8.45 15.65
N VAL A 160 -10.37 -8.15 14.89
CA VAL A 160 -9.10 -8.90 14.92
C VAL A 160 -8.11 -8.21 15.86
N ASP A 161 -7.64 -8.93 16.88
CA ASP A 161 -6.75 -8.40 17.93
C ASP A 161 -5.48 -7.71 17.41
N TYR A 162 -4.98 -8.18 16.26
CA TYR A 162 -3.84 -7.58 15.59
C TYR A 162 -4.05 -6.11 15.21
N TRP A 163 -5.26 -5.75 14.76
CA TRP A 163 -5.60 -4.39 14.35
C TRP A 163 -6.24 -3.59 15.49
N LYS A 164 -6.98 -4.26 16.38
CA LYS A 164 -7.78 -3.64 17.45
C LYS A 164 -7.02 -2.63 18.31
N ARG A 165 -5.73 -2.89 18.61
CA ARG A 165 -4.94 -2.09 19.55
C ARG A 165 -4.80 -0.62 19.14
N GLN A 166 -4.53 -0.35 17.87
CA GLN A 166 -4.38 1.02 17.34
C GLN A 166 -5.44 1.36 16.29
N GLY A 167 -6.08 0.34 15.70
CA GLY A 167 -7.14 0.48 14.70
C GLY A 167 -8.36 1.22 15.22
N THR A 168 -8.74 1.00 16.48
CA THR A 168 -9.88 1.70 17.12
C THR A 168 -9.73 3.23 17.14
N ARG A 169 -8.50 3.73 17.05
CA ARG A 169 -8.19 5.17 17.03
C ARG A 169 -7.92 5.71 15.63
N ILE A 170 -7.63 4.85 14.65
CA ILE A 170 -7.02 5.22 13.37
C ILE A 170 -7.91 4.88 12.17
N GLU A 171 -8.73 3.83 12.29
CA GLU A 171 -9.65 3.48 11.23
C GLU A 171 -10.64 4.64 11.00
N PRO A 172 -10.80 5.10 9.74
CA PRO A 172 -11.77 6.13 9.41
C PRO A 172 -13.19 5.69 9.80
N ALA A 173 -13.94 6.59 10.44
CA ALA A 173 -15.34 6.38 10.80
C ALA A 173 -16.27 6.41 9.58
#